data_AF-A0A7C1Q8P5-F1
#
_entry.id   AF-A0A7C1Q8P5-F1
#
_cell.length_a   1.000
_cell.length_b   1.000
_cell.length_c   1.000
_cell.angle_alpha   90.00
_cell.angle_beta   90.00
_cell.angle_gamma   90.00
#
_symmetry.space_group_name_H-M   'P 1'
#
loop_
_entity.id
_entity.type
_entity.pdbx_description
1 polymer ?
#
loop_
_entity_poly.entity_id
_entity_poly.type
_entity_poly.pdbx_seq_one_letter_code
_entity_poly.pdbx_strand_id
1 'polypeptide(L)'
;MPTGLHPPVITDRNVSIVQSYLTGQSQKAIAKTYGISQAQVSRILSDDDCKAIIDTTHRDMIRLVPLAINNYCEFLASKNEAVRYKSSQDLLKIIGIMPTHSQT
;
A
#
# COMPACT_ATOMS: atom_id res chain seq x y z
N MET A 1 5.37 14.78 40.00
CA MET A 1 4.61 15.01 38.74
C MET A 1 4.35 13.64 38.13
N PRO A 2 3.11 13.12 38.09
CA PRO A 2 2.86 11.89 37.36
C PRO A 2 2.89 12.25 35.87
N THR A 3 3.93 11.80 35.17
CA THR A 3 3.95 11.77 33.70
C THR A 3 2.83 10.84 33.26
N GLY A 4 1.76 11.41 32.73
CA GLY A 4 0.62 10.67 32.22
C GLY A 4 1.04 9.76 31.07
N LEU A 5 1.33 8.50 31.39
CA LEU A 5 1.24 7.39 30.46
C LEU A 5 -0.25 7.23 30.12
N HIS A 6 -0.73 7.99 29.15
CA HIS A 6 -1.94 7.61 28.45
C HIS A 6 -1.59 6.35 27.64
N PRO A 7 -2.27 5.21 27.87
CA PRO A 7 -2.17 4.10 26.94
C PRO A 7 -2.61 4.63 25.56
N PRO A 8 -1.88 4.29 24.49
CA PRO A 8 -2.32 4.65 23.15
C PRO A 8 -3.69 4.00 22.92
N VAL A 9 -4.72 4.84 22.76
CA VAL A 9 -6.07 4.36 22.46
C VAL A 9 -6.18 4.30 20.95
N ILE A 10 -5.90 3.14 20.38
CA ILE A 10 -6.29 2.83 19.01
C ILE A 10 -7.81 2.92 18.96
N THR A 11 -8.31 3.95 18.28
CA THR A 11 -9.75 4.10 18.03
C THR A 11 -10.13 3.42 16.73
N ASP A 12 -11.38 2.96 16.60
CA ASP A 12 -11.90 2.39 15.34
C ASP A 12 -11.69 3.32 14.14
N ARG A 13 -11.77 4.64 14.39
CA ARG A 13 -11.48 5.67 13.39
C ARG A 13 -10.01 5.63 12.94
N ASN A 14 -9.06 5.52 13.87
CA ASN A 14 -7.63 5.45 13.52
C ASN A 14 -7.31 4.17 12.74
N VAL A 15 -7.91 3.04 13.11
CA VAL A 15 -7.79 1.78 12.34
C VAL A 15 -8.29 1.98 10.92
N SER A 16 -9.45 2.61 10.75
CA SER A 16 -10.04 2.87 9.42
C SER A 16 -9.17 3.81 8.58
N ILE A 17 -8.55 4.82 9.21
CA ILE A 17 -7.57 5.72 8.57
C ILE A 17 -6.33 4.95 8.11
N VAL A 18 -5.77 4.08 8.97
CA VAL A 18 -4.61 3.24 8.65
C VAL A 18 -4.92 2.28 7.49
N GLN A 19 -6.08 1.63 7.51
CA GLN A 19 -6.52 0.77 6.40
C GLN A 19 -6.63 1.54 5.09
N SER A 20 -7.25 2.72 5.14
CA SER A 20 -7.38 3.59 3.96
C SER A 20 -6.01 3.97 3.39
N TYR A 21 -5.05 4.28 4.26
CA TYR A 21 -3.67 4.57 3.87
C TYR A 21 -2.96 3.36 3.24
N LEU A 22 -3.08 2.17 3.85
CA LEU A 22 -2.48 0.92 3.34
C LEU A 22 -3.04 0.50 1.98
N THR A 23 -4.26 0.88 1.64
CA THR A 23 -4.86 0.65 0.31
C THR A 23 -4.41 1.64 -0.76
N GLY A 24 -3.51 2.57 -0.42
CA GLY A 24 -2.93 3.55 -1.35
C GLY A 24 -3.70 4.87 -1.44
N GLN A 25 -4.68 5.13 -0.58
CA GLN A 25 -5.34 6.45 -0.57
C GLN A 25 -4.39 7.53 -0.07
N SER A 26 -4.35 8.67 -0.78
CA SER A 26 -3.57 9.83 -0.32
C SER A 26 -4.10 10.37 1.00
N GLN A 27 -3.22 10.90 1.85
CA GLN A 27 -3.62 11.52 3.12
C GLN A 27 -4.64 12.67 2.93
N LYS A 28 -4.60 13.37 1.78
CA LYS A 28 -5.58 14.40 1.41
C LYS A 28 -6.97 13.82 1.18
N ALA A 29 -7.07 12.67 0.49
CA ALA A 29 -8.34 11.98 0.26
C ALA A 29 -8.91 11.41 1.57
N ILE A 30 -8.05 10.85 2.41
CA ILE A 30 -8.41 10.36 3.74
C ILE A 30 -8.93 11.51 4.60
N ALA A 31 -8.20 12.63 4.67
CA ALA A 31 -8.60 13.83 5.40
C ALA A 31 -10.01 14.30 5.02
N LYS A 32 -10.30 14.37 3.71
CA LYS A 32 -11.64 14.72 3.20
C LYS A 32 -12.71 13.71 3.64
N THR A 33 -12.40 12.42 3.59
CA THR A 33 -13.35 11.33 3.91
C THR A 33 -13.76 11.35 5.38
N TYR A 34 -12.82 11.59 6.29
CA TYR A 34 -13.06 11.55 7.73
C TYR A 34 -13.31 12.94 8.35
N GLY A 35 -13.37 14.01 7.54
CA GLY A 35 -13.65 15.37 8.02
C GLY A 35 -12.56 15.93 8.95
N ILE A 36 -11.30 15.54 8.77
CA ILE A 36 -10.16 15.99 9.58
C ILE A 36 -9.11 16.67 8.71
N SER A 37 -8.16 17.37 9.33
CA SER A 37 -7.04 17.96 8.60
C SER A 37 -6.03 16.90 8.16
N GLN A 38 -5.31 17.17 7.06
CA GLN A 38 -4.21 16.31 6.62
C GLN A 38 -3.10 16.19 7.68
N ALA A 39 -2.83 17.27 8.43
CA ALA A 39 -1.87 17.24 9.54
C ALA A 39 -2.28 16.26 10.65
N GLN A 40 -3.58 16.17 10.95
CA GLN A 40 -4.09 15.16 11.89
C GLN A 40 -3.93 13.75 11.34
N VAL A 41 -4.20 13.51 10.05
CA VAL A 41 -3.95 12.21 9.40
C VAL A 41 -2.48 11.82 9.56
N SER A 42 -1.56 12.74 9.22
CA SER A 42 -0.12 12.47 9.34
C SER A 42 0.30 12.15 10.78
N ARG A 43 -0.26 12.84 11.79
CA ARG A 43 -0.01 12.52 13.21
C ARG A 43 -0.53 11.13 13.57
N ILE A 44 -1.75 10.78 13.16
CA ILE A 44 -2.33 9.45 13.41
C ILE A 44 -1.48 8.35 12.78
N LEU A 45 -1.02 8.52 11.54
CA LEU A 45 -0.19 7.53 10.86
C LEU A 45 1.22 7.41 11.46
N SER A 46 1.67 8.41 12.21
CA SER A 46 2.99 8.42 12.89
C SER A 46 2.92 8.01 14.35
N ASP A 47 1.72 7.84 14.90
CA ASP A 47 1.48 7.31 16.24
C ASP A 47 2.05 5.88 16.34
N ASP A 48 2.74 5.56 17.43
CA ASP A 48 3.55 4.34 17.53
C ASP A 48 2.74 3.05 17.29
N ASP A 49 1.50 3.01 17.79
CA ASP A 49 0.60 1.88 17.60
C ASP A 49 0.16 1.73 16.15
N CYS A 50 -0.27 2.85 15.53
CA CYS A 50 -0.68 2.87 14.14
C CYS A 50 0.48 2.53 13.21
N LYS A 51 1.67 3.05 13.53
CA LYS A 51 2.91 2.78 12.80
C LYS A 51 3.31 1.30 12.92
N ALA A 52 3.19 0.69 14.09
CA ALA A 52 3.44 -0.74 14.28
C ALA A 52 2.52 -1.60 13.41
N ILE A 53 1.24 -1.23 13.26
CA ILE A 53 0.30 -1.90 12.36
C ILE A 53 0.74 -1.74 10.89
N ILE A 54 1.12 -0.52 10.48
CA ILE A 54 1.59 -0.24 9.12
C ILE A 54 2.84 -1.07 8.80
N ASP A 55 3.82 -1.06 9.68
CA ASP A 55 5.09 -1.77 9.50
C ASP A 55 4.90 -3.29 9.47
N THR A 56 4.01 -3.82 10.32
CA THR A 56 3.64 -5.24 10.31
C THR A 56 2.96 -5.61 8.99
N THR A 57 2.02 -4.78 8.53
CA THR A 57 1.31 -5.03 7.27
C THR A 57 2.27 -4.98 6.08
N HIS A 58 3.17 -4.00 6.02
CA HIS A 58 4.20 -3.95 4.98
C HIS A 58 5.09 -5.19 4.98
N ARG A 59 5.50 -5.68 6.16
CA ARG A 59 6.26 -6.93 6.28
C ARG A 59 5.47 -8.12 5.73
N ASP A 60 4.18 -8.20 6.01
CA ASP A 60 3.32 -9.25 5.48
C ASP A 60 3.12 -9.13 3.98
N MET A 61 3.00 -7.92 3.43
CA MET A 61 2.98 -7.71 1.97
C MET A 61 4.28 -8.17 1.31
N ILE A 62 5.45 -7.88 1.91
CA ILE A 62 6.75 -8.36 1.41
C ILE A 62 6.79 -9.89 1.34
N ARG A 63 6.19 -10.58 2.32
CA ARG A 63 6.09 -12.05 2.30
C ARG A 63 5.25 -12.59 1.15
N LEU A 64 4.37 -11.79 0.58
CA LEU A 64 3.55 -12.16 -0.58
C LEU A 64 4.27 -11.93 -1.93
N VAL A 65 5.39 -11.20 -1.95
CA VAL A 65 6.13 -10.90 -3.19
C VAL A 65 6.54 -12.17 -3.95
N PRO A 66 7.08 -13.24 -3.33
CA PRO A 66 7.40 -14.47 -4.04
C PRO A 66 6.18 -15.12 -4.70
N LEU A 67 5.01 -15.10 -4.05
CA LEU A 67 3.78 -15.62 -4.62
C LEU A 67 3.33 -14.79 -5.84
N ALA A 68 3.42 -13.46 -5.75
CA ALA A 68 3.12 -12.58 -6.87
C ALA A 68 4.04 -12.84 -8.07
N ILE A 69 5.34 -13.06 -7.83
CA ILE A 69 6.32 -13.43 -8.87
C ILE A 69 5.93 -14.76 -9.51
N ASN A 70 5.61 -15.79 -8.71
CA ASN A 70 5.22 -17.10 -9.23
C ASN A 70 3.97 -17.02 -10.12
N ASN A 71 2.92 -16.32 -9.67
CA ASN A 71 1.71 -16.09 -10.47
C ASN A 71 2.05 -15.40 -11.80
N TYR A 72 2.98 -14.45 -11.78
CA TYR A 72 3.41 -13.75 -12.99
C TYR A 72 4.17 -14.67 -13.96
N CYS A 73 5.04 -15.54 -13.44
CA CYS A 73 5.71 -16.58 -14.23
C CYS A 73 4.71 -17.54 -14.88
N GLU A 74 3.64 -17.93 -14.17
CA GLU A 74 2.56 -18.74 -14.73
C GLU A 74 1.82 -18.02 -15.86
N PHE A 75 1.58 -16.72 -15.75
CA PHE A 75 0.98 -15.94 -16.83
C PHE A 75 1.86 -15.87 -18.09
N LEU A 76 3.19 -15.77 -17.92
CA LEU A 76 4.14 -15.85 -19.04
C LEU A 76 4.13 -17.23 -19.72
N ALA A 77 3.82 -18.29 -18.98
CA ALA A 77 3.69 -19.65 -19.50
C ALA A 77 2.26 -20.01 -19.94
N SER A 78 1.29 -19.08 -19.82
CA SER A 78 -0.12 -19.34 -20.11
C SER A 78 -0.34 -19.79 -21.55
N LYS A 79 -1.26 -20.74 -21.77
CA LYS A 79 -1.70 -21.15 -23.12
C LYS A 79 -2.50 -20.04 -23.82
N ASN A 80 -3.15 -19.16 -23.06
CA ASN A 80 -3.89 -18.03 -23.61
C ASN A 80 -2.90 -16.98 -24.14
N GLU A 81 -2.92 -16.77 -25.46
CA GLU A 81 -2.02 -15.85 -26.15
C GLU A 81 -2.15 -14.40 -25.66
N ALA A 82 -3.36 -13.92 -25.41
CA ALA A 82 -3.59 -12.54 -24.96
C ALA A 82 -2.99 -12.29 -23.56
N VAL A 83 -3.16 -13.26 -22.64
CA VAL A 83 -2.56 -13.19 -21.30
C VAL A 83 -1.04 -13.20 -21.40
N ARG A 84 -0.47 -14.15 -22.15
CA ARG A 84 0.98 -14.27 -22.32
C ARG A 84 1.60 -13.04 -22.97
N TYR A 85 0.96 -12.49 -24.01
CA TYR A 85 1.38 -11.26 -24.69
C TYR A 85 1.39 -10.09 -23.71
N LYS A 86 0.29 -9.89 -22.97
CA LYS A 86 0.16 -8.81 -21.99
C LYS A 86 1.22 -8.90 -20.89
N SER A 87 1.43 -10.07 -20.30
CA SER A 87 2.48 -10.29 -19.28
C SER A 87 3.89 -10.09 -19.85
N SER A 88 4.13 -10.44 -21.11
CA SER A 88 5.42 -10.18 -21.76
C SER A 88 5.65 -8.68 -21.94
N GLN A 89 4.65 -7.93 -22.41
CA GLN A 89 4.74 -6.47 -22.53
C GLN A 89 4.99 -5.79 -21.18
N ASP A 90 4.25 -6.21 -20.14
CA ASP A 90 4.37 -5.62 -18.82
C ASP A 90 5.75 -5.92 -18.20
N LEU A 91 6.32 -7.12 -18.44
CA LEU A 91 7.69 -7.43 -18.03
C LEU A 91 8.70 -6.50 -18.70
N LEU A 92 8.61 -6.34 -20.03
CA LEU A 92 9.51 -5.47 -20.80
C LEU A 92 9.42 -4.01 -20.37
N LYS A 93 8.24 -3.53 -19.94
CA LYS A 93 8.06 -2.19 -19.37
C LYS A 93 8.72 -2.07 -17.99
N ILE A 94 8.53 -3.06 -17.12
CA ILE A 94 9.09 -3.07 -15.75
C ILE A 94 10.62 -3.01 -15.80
N ILE A 95 11.26 -3.75 -16.71
CA ILE A 95 12.72 -3.77 -16.87
C ILE A 95 13.26 -2.63 -17.75
N GLY A 96 12.38 -1.74 -18.23
CA GLY A 96 12.77 -0.54 -18.99
C GLY A 96 13.21 -0.79 -20.43
N ILE A 97 12.93 -1.97 -21.01
CA ILE A 97 13.22 -2.27 -22.42
C ILE A 97 12.14 -1.68 -23.34
N MET A 98 10.87 -1.76 -22.92
CA MET A 98 9.75 -1.23 -23.69
C MET A 98 9.36 0.16 -23.17
N PRO A 99 9.12 1.15 -24.04
CA PRO A 99 8.67 2.46 -23.61
C PRO A 99 7.31 2.36 -22.89
N THR A 100 7.26 2.89 -21.68
CA THR A 100 6.01 3.28 -21.02
C THR A 100 5.65 4.66 -21.54
N HIS A 101 4.40 4.94 -21.90
CA HIS A 101 3.98 6.29 -22.32
C HIS A 101 4.41 7.32 -21.26
N SER A 102 5.52 8.00 -21.51
CA SER A 102 5.92 9.21 -20.84
C SER A 102 4.90 10.25 -21.25
N GLN A 103 4.10 10.72 -20.30
CA GLN A 103 3.11 11.77 -20.56
C GLN A 103 3.83 12.97 -21.19
N THR A 104 3.38 13.34 -22.39
CA THR A 104 3.57 14.66 -23.01
C THR A 104 2.87 15.74 -22.20
#